data_AF-A0A955Y9U7-F1
#
_entry.id   AF-A0A955Y9U7-F1
#
_cell.length_a   1.000
_cell.length_b   1.000
_cell.length_c   1.000
_cell.angle_alpha   90.00
_cell.angle_beta   90.00
_cell.angle_gamma   90.00
#
_symmetry.space_group_name_H-M   'P 1'
#
loop_
_entity.id
_entity.type
_entity.pdbx_description
1 polymer ?
#
loop_
_entity_poly.entity_id
_entity_poly.type
_entity_poly.pdbx_seq_one_letter_code
_entity_poly.pdbx_strand_id
1 'polypeptide(L)'
;AWGALRPGGRFTLLDAHAETRTLQTRMVEWIAQADLDRAVWEPLEGLAPDFRLTVTGASPSAFGGRLVVATGTRPVPGGGS
;
A
#
# COMPACT_ATOMS: atom_id res chain seq x y z
N ALA A 1 10.91 1.96 5.96
CA ALA A 1 9.84 2.85 6.44
C ALA A 1 9.30 2.44 7.81
N TRP A 2 8.83 1.19 8.00
CA TRP A 2 8.21 0.73 9.27
C TRP A 2 9.02 1.00 10.54
N GLY A 3 10.33 0.71 10.52
CA GLY A 3 11.21 0.93 11.67
C GLY A 3 11.32 2.39 12.13
N ALA A 4 11.06 3.35 11.24
CA ALA A 4 11.12 4.79 11.53
C ALA A 4 9.81 5.35 12.15
N LEU A 5 8.69 4.63 12.01
CA LEU A 5 7.42 5.04 12.60
C LEU A 5 7.48 4.79 14.11
N ARG A 6 7.29 5.79 14.98
CA ARG A 6 7.29 5.57 16.43
C ARG A 6 6.20 4.55 16.85
N PRO A 7 6.38 3.78 17.95
CA PRO A 7 5.29 3.01 18.55
C PRO A 7 4.05 3.89 18.82
N GLY A 8 2.85 3.38 18.52
CA GLY A 8 1.60 4.15 18.54
C GLY A 8 1.45 5.16 17.39
N GLY A 9 2.42 5.25 16.48
CA GLY A 9 2.37 6.13 15.32
C GLY A 9 1.43 5.59 14.25
N ARG A 10 0.63 6.48 13.64
CA ARG A 10 -0.25 6.17 12.51
C ARG A 10 0.51 6.31 11.19
N PHE A 11 0.24 5.43 10.23
CA PHE A 11 0.71 5.56 8.86
C PHE A 11 -0.45 5.73 7.88
N THR A 12 -0.12 6.35 6.75
CA THR A 12 -0.88 6.37 5.51
C THR A 12 0.09 6.02 4.40
N LEU A 13 -0.22 5.00 3.61
CA LEU A 13 0.56 4.55 2.47
C LEU A 13 -0.35 4.59 1.24
N LEU A 14 0.07 5.33 0.22
CA LEU A 14 -0.58 5.38 -1.08
C LEU A 14 0.22 4.49 -2.04
N ASP A 15 -0.45 3.58 -2.74
CA ASP A 15 0.20 2.73 -3.73
C ASP A 15 -0.68 2.46 -4.95
N ALA A 16 -0.06 2.14 -6.07
CA ALA A 16 -0.72 1.70 -7.30
C ALA A 16 -0.50 0.20 -7.49
N HIS A 17 -1.58 -0.56 -7.64
CA HIS A 17 -1.53 -2.01 -7.71
C HIS A 17 -2.28 -2.59 -8.90
N ALA A 18 -1.61 -3.47 -9.63
CA ALA A 18 -2.17 -4.24 -10.72
C ALA A 18 -2.00 -5.74 -10.43
N GLU A 19 -3.09 -6.40 -10.04
CA GLU A 19 -3.14 -7.86 -9.85
C GLU A 19 -2.79 -8.64 -11.13
N THR A 20 -3.02 -8.04 -12.30
CA THR A 20 -2.63 -8.58 -13.59
C THR A 20 -1.90 -7.52 -14.41
N ARG A 21 -0.73 -7.87 -14.95
CA ARG A 21 0.03 -6.99 -15.84
C ARG A 21 -0.63 -6.92 -17.22
N THR A 22 -1.23 -5.78 -17.53
CA THR A 22 -1.71 -5.46 -18.88
C THR A 22 -0.61 -4.77 -19.70
N LEU A 23 -0.81 -4.60 -21.01
CA LEU A 23 0.09 -3.78 -21.84
C LEU A 23 0.24 -2.36 -21.27
N GLN A 24 -0.86 -1.82 -20.75
CA GLN A 24 -0.87 -0.52 -20.12
C GLN A 24 -0.06 -0.52 -18.81
N THR A 25 -0.23 -1.53 -17.96
CA THR A 25 0.56 -1.71 -16.73
C THR A 25 2.05 -1.73 -17.06
N ARG A 26 2.48 -2.50 -18.06
CA ARG A 26 3.87 -2.59 -18.50
C ARG A 26 4.43 -1.25 -18.99
N MET A 27 3.62 -0.47 -19.72
CA MET A 27 4.01 0.86 -20.16
C MET A 27 4.24 1.80 -18.97
N VAL A 28 3.34 1.78 -17.98
CA VAL A 28 3.48 2.60 -16.77
C VAL A 28 4.67 2.14 -15.93
N GLU A 29 4.85 0.84 -15.72
CA GLU A 29 6.03 0.27 -15.04
C GLU A 29 7.33 0.73 -15.68
N TRP A 30 7.41 0.72 -17.02
CA TRP A 30 8.60 1.17 -17.75
C TRP A 30 8.88 2.67 -17.59
N ILE A 31 7.86 3.52 -17.65
CA ILE A 31 8.03 4.98 -17.48
C ILE A 31 8.37 5.34 -16.03
N ALA A 32 7.64 4.76 -15.07
CA ALA A 32 7.75 5.06 -13.66
C ALA A 32 8.90 4.31 -12.97
N GLN A 33 9.53 3.35 -13.65
CA GLN A 33 10.49 2.40 -13.07
C GLN A 33 9.89 1.74 -11.80
N ALA A 34 8.65 1.28 -11.92
CA ALA A 34 7.85 0.74 -10.83
C ALA A 34 7.53 -0.75 -11.05
N ASP A 35 7.16 -1.44 -9.97
CA ASP A 35 6.70 -2.83 -9.98
C ASP A 35 5.28 -2.87 -9.42
N LEU A 36 4.28 -2.87 -10.32
CA LEU A 36 2.89 -2.60 -9.95
C LEU A 36 2.14 -3.85 -9.46
N ASP A 37 2.67 -5.06 -9.67
CA ASP A 37 2.06 -6.27 -9.13
C ASP A 37 2.43 -6.53 -7.66
N ARG A 38 3.36 -5.74 -7.11
CA ARG A 38 3.79 -5.90 -5.72
C ARG A 38 2.85 -5.19 -4.76
N ALA A 39 2.26 -5.95 -3.83
CA ALA A 39 1.46 -5.40 -2.76
C ALA A 39 2.31 -5.01 -1.54
N VAL A 40 2.96 -3.83 -1.56
CA VAL A 40 3.89 -3.45 -0.47
C VAL A 40 3.21 -3.25 0.89
N TRP A 41 1.89 -3.08 0.91
CA TRP A 41 1.07 -2.92 2.12
C TRP A 41 0.68 -4.26 2.75
N GLU A 42 0.73 -5.38 2.03
CA GLU A 42 0.28 -6.69 2.53
C GLU A 42 0.96 -7.09 3.85
N PRO A 43 2.29 -6.93 4.04
CA PRO A 43 2.91 -7.24 5.33
C PRO A 43 2.40 -6.38 6.49
N LEU A 44 1.84 -5.19 6.22
CA LEU A 44 1.35 -4.28 7.26
C LEU A 44 0.01 -4.73 7.85
N GLU A 45 -0.76 -5.54 7.13
CA GLU A 45 -2.03 -6.10 7.59
C GLU A 45 -1.85 -6.97 8.84
N GLY A 46 -0.77 -7.76 8.89
CA GLY A 46 -0.43 -8.56 10.07
C GLY A 46 0.29 -7.79 11.19
N LEU A 47 0.73 -6.56 10.92
CA LEU A 47 1.54 -5.76 11.86
C LEU A 47 0.74 -4.65 12.55
N ALA A 48 -0.36 -4.18 11.95
CA ALA A 48 -1.18 -3.11 12.47
C ALA A 48 -2.59 -3.63 12.83
N PRO A 49 -3.01 -3.56 14.11
CA PRO A 49 -4.29 -4.14 14.56
C PRO A 49 -5.52 -3.41 14.00
N ASP A 50 -5.37 -2.14 13.63
CA ASP A 50 -6.40 -1.30 13.04
C ASP A 50 -6.18 -1.09 11.53
N PHE A 51 -5.49 -2.03 10.87
CA PHE A 51 -5.19 -1.95 9.44
C PHE A 51 -6.46 -1.77 8.61
N ARG A 52 -6.40 -0.85 7.64
CA ARG A 52 -7.46 -0.65 6.64
C ARG A 52 -6.85 -0.38 5.29
N LEU A 53 -7.31 -1.11 4.28
CA LEU A 53 -7.03 -0.87 2.88
C LEU A 53 -8.27 -0.30 2.19
N THR A 54 -8.13 0.84 1.50
CA THR A 54 -9.21 1.48 0.74
C THR A 54 -8.80 1.60 -0.71
N VAL A 55 -9.61 1.07 -1.63
CA VAL A 55 -9.47 1.33 -3.06
C VAL A 55 -10.09 2.68 -3.37
N THR A 56 -9.35 3.56 -4.04
CA THR A 56 -9.87 4.88 -4.42
C THR A 56 -10.75 4.79 -5.67
N GLY A 57 -11.54 5.83 -5.96
CA GLY A 57 -12.31 5.95 -7.20
C GLY A 57 -11.49 6.40 -8.42
N ALA A 58 -10.16 6.47 -8.29
CA ALA A 58 -9.30 6.88 -9.40
C ALA A 58 -9.33 5.85 -10.54
N SER A 59 -9.32 6.32 -11.79
CA SER A 59 -9.30 5.43 -12.94
C SER A 59 -8.04 4.55 -12.92
N PRO A 60 -8.15 3.22 -12.98
CA PRO A 60 -6.98 2.35 -13.03
C PRO A 60 -6.08 2.63 -14.23
N SER A 61 -6.67 3.10 -15.33
CA SER A 61 -5.93 3.49 -16.53
C SER A 61 -5.13 4.78 -16.37
N ALA A 62 -5.29 5.55 -15.30
CA ALA A 62 -4.41 6.69 -15.05
C ALA A 62 -3.08 6.26 -14.38
N PHE A 63 -3.09 5.11 -13.69
CA PHE A 63 -1.98 4.67 -12.82
C PHE A 63 -1.44 3.28 -13.18
N GLY A 64 -1.94 2.65 -14.24
CA GLY A 64 -1.55 1.29 -14.65
C GLY A 64 -2.11 0.18 -13.76
N GLY A 65 -2.95 0.53 -12.78
CA GLY A 65 -3.52 -0.33 -11.75
C GLY A 65 -4.46 0.45 -10.82
N ARG A 66 -5.10 -0.24 -9.86
CA ARG A 66 -5.96 0.39 -8.85
C ARG A 66 -5.09 1.19 -7.88
N LEU A 67 -5.46 2.44 -7.62
CA LEU A 67 -4.83 3.24 -6.58
C LEU A 67 -5.46 2.91 -5.23
N VAL A 68 -4.64 2.51 -4.27
CA VAL A 68 -5.05 2.06 -2.93
C VAL A 68 -4.41 2.90 -1.83
N VAL A 69 -5.13 3.04 -0.72
CA VAL A 69 -4.65 3.71 0.49
C VAL A 69 -4.69 2.70 1.63
N ALA A 70 -3.52 2.35 2.15
CA ALA A 70 -3.38 1.56 3.36
C ALA A 70 -3.13 2.48 4.57
N THR A 71 -3.84 2.23 5.67
CA THR A 71 -3.66 2.94 6.93
C THR A 71 -3.60 1.98 8.10
N GLY A 72 -2.99 2.41 9.19
CA GLY A 72 -2.96 1.65 10.44
C GLY A 72 -2.03 2.29 11.45
N THR A 73 -1.91 1.66 12.61
CA THR A 73 -1.11 2.14 13.73
C THR A 73 -0.04 1.11 14.06
N ARG A 74 1.21 1.58 14.23
CA ARG A 74 2.28 0.72 14.75
C ARG A 74 1.97 0.36 16.20
N PRO A 75 1.95 -0.93 16.59
CA PRO A 75 1.68 -1.32 17.97
C PRO A 75 2.68 -0.72 18.96
N VAL A 76 2.20 -0.47 20.19
CA VAL A 76 3.07 -0.16 21.32
C VAL A 76 3.56 -1.49 21.92
N PRO A 77 4.89 -1.73 22.02
CA PRO A 77 5.42 -2.93 22.65
C PRO A 77 4.87 -3.09 24.07
N GLY A 78 4.32 -4.27 24.39
CA GLY A 78 3.77 -4.57 25.72
C GLY A 78 2.38 -3.99 26.01
N GLY A 79 1.82 -3.19 25.11
CA GLY A 79 0.42 -2.74 25.16
C GLY A 79 -0.47 -3.71 24.40
N GLY A 80 -0.65 -4.92 24.93
CA GLY A 80 -1.78 -5.75 24.53
C GLY A 80 -3.08 -5.08 24.98
N SER A 81 -4.10 -5.11 24.13
CA SER A 81 -5.49 -5.00 24.59
C SER A 81 -5.84 -6.21 25.46
#